data_AF-A0A832ECJ0-F1
#
_entry.id   AF-A0A832ECJ0-F1
#
_cell.length_a   1.000
_cell.length_b   1.000
_cell.length_c   1.000
_cell.angle_alpha   90.00
_cell.angle_beta   90.00
_cell.angle_gamma   90.00
#
_symmetry.space_group_name_H-M   'P 1'
#
loop_
_entity.id
_entity.type
_entity.pdbx_description
1 polymer ?
#
loop_
_entity_poly.entity_id
_entity_poly.type
_entity_poly.pdbx_seq_one_letter_code
_entity_poly.pdbx_strand_id
1 'polypeptide(L)' 'MNDGMERLVQSTRQLLDYMDKEFVFDKMGDAGCGGVDPYRSEQFDALIQAVREALKAVGP' A
#
# COMPACT_ATOMS: atom_id res chain seq x y z
N MET A 1 20.74 -9.52 7.87
CA MET A 1 19.77 -9.06 8.89
C MET A 1 19.55 -10.22 9.86
N ASN A 2 18.73 -10.10 10.90
CA ASN A 2 18.25 -11.30 11.60
C ASN A 2 16.99 -11.83 10.90
N ASP A 3 16.64 -13.10 11.11
CA ASP A 3 15.51 -13.77 10.47
C ASP A 3 14.19 -13.01 10.63
N GLY A 4 13.98 -12.38 11.79
CA GLY A 4 12.78 -11.59 12.06
C GLY A 4 12.68 -10.35 11.18
N MET A 5 13.79 -9.63 11.00
CA MET A 5 13.83 -8.45 10.14
C MET A 5 13.70 -8.82 8.65
N GLU A 6 14.28 -9.95 8.23
CA GLU A 6 14.14 -10.42 6.84
C GLU A 6 12.69 -10.79 6.51
N ARG A 7 12.01 -11.49 7.43
CA ARG A 7 10.58 -11.80 7.27
C ARG A 7 9.73 -10.55 7.23
N LEU A 8 10.00 -9.56 8.08
CA LEU A 8 9.27 -8.29 8.07
C LEU A 8 9.40 -7.60 6.70
N VAL A 9 10.63 -7.46 6.19
CA VAL A 9 10.87 -6.84 4.88
C VAL A 9 10.18 -7.60 3.75
N GLN A 10 10.27 -8.93 3.74
CA GLN A 10 9.60 -9.75 2.72
C GLN A 10 8.08 -9.61 2.79
N SER A 11 7.48 -9.69 3.97
CA SER A 11 6.03 -9.53 4.14
C SER A 11 5.56 -8.12 3.77
N THR A 12 6.33 -7.08 4.09
CA THR A 12 5.99 -5.71 3.68
C THR A 12 6.04 -5.56 2.15
N ARG A 13 7.02 -6.15 1.47
CA ARG A 13 7.06 -6.16 -0.01
C ARG A 13 5.87 -6.88 -0.61
N GLN A 14 5.53 -8.06 -0.10
CA GLN A 14 4.34 -8.81 -0.55
C GLN A 14 3.05 -8.02 -0.37
N LEU A 15 2.92 -7.30 0.75
CA LEU A 15 1.78 -6.42 0.99
C LEU A 15 1.70 -5.27 -0.03
N LEU A 16 2.83 -4.61 -0.31
CA LEU A 16 2.88 -3.55 -1.32
C LEU A 16 2.57 -4.06 -2.73
N ASP A 17 3.08 -5.22 -3.10
CA ASP A 17 2.79 -5.85 -4.39
C ASP A 17 1.30 -6.18 -4.53
N TYR A 18 0.66 -6.64 -3.44
CA TYR A 18 -0.79 -6.85 -3.42
C TYR A 18 -1.54 -5.53 -3.60
N MET A 19 -1.14 -4.48 -2.88
CA MET A 19 -1.73 -3.14 -3.02
C MET A 19 -1.54 -2.54 -4.41
N ASP A 20 -0.50 -2.88 -5.17
CA ASP A 20 -0.37 -2.42 -6.57
C ASP A 20 -1.27 -3.18 -7.54
N LYS A 21 -1.43 -4.48 -7.34
CA LYS A 21 -2.15 -5.36 -8.27
C LYS A 21 -3.66 -5.33 -8.06
N GLU A 22 -4.08 -5.18 -6.81
CA GLU A 22 -5.48 -5.27 -6.42
C GLU A 22 -6.09 -3.90 -6.17
N PHE A 23 -7.42 -3.88 -6.27
CA PHE A 23 -8.20 -2.68 -6.01
C PHE A 23 -8.37 -2.45 -4.49
N VAL A 24 -7.33 -1.92 -3.86
CA VAL A 24 -7.32 -1.48 -2.45
C VAL A 24 -7.65 0.01 -2.36
N PHE A 25 -8.49 0.40 -1.41
CA PHE A 25 -8.92 1.79 -1.20
C PHE A 25 -9.17 2.07 0.29
N ASP A 26 -9.09 3.33 0.70
CA ASP A 26 -9.34 3.78 2.07
C ASP A 26 -10.51 4.79 2.17
N LYS A 27 -11.04 5.24 1.02
CA LYS A 27 -12.14 6.18 0.94
C LYS A 27 -13.25 5.68 0.04
N MET A 28 -14.45 6.20 0.30
CA MET A 28 -15.61 6.12 -0.58
C MET A 28 -16.12 7.53 -0.84
N GLY A 29 -16.30 7.87 -2.10
CA GLY A 29 -17.00 9.07 -2.55
C GLY A 29 -18.46 8.75 -2.88
N ASP A 30 -19.29 9.79 -2.95
CA ASP A 30 -20.64 9.69 -3.51
C ASP A 30 -20.56 9.72 -5.04
N ALA A 31 -21.12 8.70 -5.69
CA ALA A 31 -21.20 8.61 -7.15
C ALA A 31 -22.57 9.06 -7.70
N GLY A 32 -23.47 9.54 -6.83
CA GLY A 32 -24.85 9.88 -7.17
C GLY A 32 -25.77 8.66 -7.22
N CYS A 33 -27.09 8.90 -7.18
CA CYS A 33 -28.14 7.87 -7.24
C CYS A 33 -27.95 6.68 -6.25
N GLY A 34 -27.32 6.92 -5.10
CA GLY A 34 -27.03 5.88 -4.10
C GLY A 34 -25.81 5.01 -4.44
N GLY A 35 -25.06 5.34 -5.50
CA GLY A 35 -23.78 4.73 -5.82
C GLY A 35 -22.65 5.27 -4.95
N VAL A 36 -21.63 4.44 -4.75
CA VAL A 36 -20.39 4.83 -4.08
C VAL A 36 -19.22 4.61 -5.02
N ASP A 37 -18.25 5.51 -4.99
CA ASP A 37 -17.01 5.41 -5.75
C ASP A 37 -15.83 5.17 -4.78
N PRO A 38 -15.35 3.93 -4.63
CA PRO A 38 -14.17 3.66 -3.83
C PRO A 38 -12.90 4.21 -4.47
N TYR A 39 -12.04 4.89 -3.69
CA TYR A 39 -10.78 5.43 -4.19
C TYR A 39 -9.70 5.48 -3.11
N ARG A 40 -8.44 5.57 -3.53
CA ARG A 40 -7.31 5.83 -2.64
C ARG A 40 -7.18 7.32 -2.40
N SER A 41 -7.10 7.72 -1.13
CA SER A 41 -6.74 9.09 -0.80
C SER A 41 -5.27 9.37 -1.14
N GLU A 42 -4.97 10.64 -1.39
CA GLU A 42 -3.58 11.10 -1.56
C GLU A 42 -2.70 10.71 -0.37
N GLN A 43 -3.27 10.69 0.84
CA GLN A 43 -2.57 10.26 2.05
C GLN A 43 -2.19 8.78 1.97
N PHE A 44 -3.10 7.92 1.48
CA PHE A 44 -2.83 6.50 1.38
C PHE A 44 -1.77 6.20 0.31
N ASP A 45 -1.83 6.88 -0.85
CA ASP A 45 -0.79 6.78 -1.87
C ASP A 45 0.57 7.30 -1.37
N ALA A 46 0.59 8.40 -0.61
CA ALA A 46 1.82 8.92 -0.01
C ALA A 46 2.46 7.91 0.97
N LEU A 47 1.66 7.21 1.77
CA LEU A 47 2.15 6.15 2.66
C LEU A 47 2.74 4.98 1.87
N ILE A 48 2.08 4.53 0.81
CA ILE A 48 2.59 3.47 -0.08
C ILE A 48 3.96 3.86 -0.65
N GLN A 49 4.11 5.10 -1.13
CA GLN A 49 5.39 5.59 -1.65
C GLN A 49 6.48 5.65 -0.57
N ALA A 50 6.15 6.16 0.61
CA ALA A 50 7.11 6.23 1.72
C ALA A 50 7.63 4.83 2.12
N VAL A 51 6.75 3.81 2.15
CA VAL A 51 7.19 2.43 2.43
C VAL A 51 8.08 1.90 1.30
N ARG A 52 7.79 2.20 0.03
CA ARG A 52 8.66 1.81 -1.10
C ARG A 52 10.06 2.40 -0.99
N GLU A 53 10.15 3.68 -0.64
CA GLU A 53 11.43 4.35 -0.44
C GLU A 53 12.21 3.76 0.74
N ALA A 54 11.53 3.49 1.85
CA ALA A 54 12.13 2.83 3.00
C ALA A 54 12.68 1.44 2.63
N LEU A 55 11.94 0.64 1.86
CA LEU A 55 12.38 -0.69 1.43
C LEU A 55 13.57 -0.64 0.46
N LYS A 56 13.66 0.38 -0.42
CA LYS A 56 14.83 0.57 -1.29
C LYS A 56 16.12 0.79 -0.49
N ALA A 57 16.03 1.49 0.65
CA ALA A 57 17.16 1.74 1.53
C ALA A 57 17.68 0.47 2.23
N VAL A 58 16.86 -0.58 2.34
CA VAL A 58 17.21 -1.86 2.97
C VAL A 58 17.89 -2.83 1.99
N GLY A 59 17.94 -2.48 0.69
CA GLY A 59 18.46 -3.35 -0.38
C GLY A 59 17.40 -4.31 -0.94
N PRO A 60 17.72 -5.10 -1.98
CA PRO A 60 16.85 -6.15 -2.52
C PRO A 60 16.69 -7.35 -1.58
#